data_AF-A0A7K3HDW1-F1
#
_entry.id   AF-A0A7K3HDW1-F1
#
_cell.length_a   1.000
_cell.length_b   1.000
_cell.length_c   1.000
_cell.angle_alpha   90.00
_cell.angle_beta   90.00
_cell.angle_gamma   90.00
#
_symmetry.space_group_name_H-M   'P 1'
#
loop_
_entity.id
_entity.type
_entity.pdbx_description
1 polymer ?
#
loop_
_entity_poly.entity_id
_entity_poly.type
_entity_poly.pdbx_seq_one_letter_code
_entity_poly.pdbx_strand_id
1 'polypeptide(L)'
;AAVRRPATLALGGLLPDLPEVHAPLRLPAQRRTWTDIQYAERGPVGHLRFSFPGGAMSTSHCRRLLAAFRFARNRPTSVIVLGGARDFFSTGLHLHVIEGADDPAKESWTNLTALNDLVEAVLTTTDRLVVAALGGNAAAGGAMLALAADEVWCRSGSVLNPHYGRTGLYGSAFWTYVLPRRAGADRAAALMAEGLPV
;
A
#
# COMPACT_ATOMS: atom_id res chain seq x y z
N ALA A 1 2.91 -19.88 -17.44
CA ALA A 1 3.81 -18.79 -17.88
C ALA A 1 4.70 -18.37 -16.72
N ALA A 2 5.94 -17.93 -16.95
CA ALA A 2 6.80 -17.48 -15.86
C ALA A 2 6.28 -16.16 -15.27
N VAL A 3 6.07 -16.13 -13.95
CA VAL A 3 5.54 -14.98 -13.21
C VAL A 3 6.70 -14.20 -12.60
N ARG A 4 6.72 -12.86 -12.71
CA ARG A 4 7.78 -12.03 -12.07
C ARG A 4 7.61 -12.01 -10.55
N ARG A 5 8.65 -12.38 -9.81
CA ARG A 5 8.64 -12.47 -8.34
C ARG A 5 9.83 -11.72 -7.71
N PRO A 6 9.77 -11.39 -6.42
CA PRO A 6 10.94 -11.00 -5.64
C PRO A 6 12.12 -11.94 -5.89
N ALA A 7 13.33 -11.39 -6.01
CA ALA A 7 14.53 -12.16 -6.37
C ALA A 7 14.79 -13.34 -5.42
N THR A 8 14.52 -13.16 -4.12
CA THR A 8 14.67 -14.22 -3.11
C THR A 8 13.73 -15.40 -3.34
N LEU A 9 12.49 -15.14 -3.79
CA LEU A 9 11.55 -16.20 -4.16
C LEU A 9 11.88 -16.83 -5.52
N ALA A 10 12.39 -16.04 -6.47
CA ALA A 10 12.76 -16.53 -7.79
C ALA A 10 14.02 -17.42 -7.76
N LEU A 11 15.01 -17.07 -6.93
CA LEU A 11 16.23 -17.86 -6.76
C LEU A 11 16.00 -19.05 -5.82
N GLY A 12 15.11 -18.92 -4.82
CA GLY A 12 14.66 -20.03 -3.99
C GLY A 12 15.82 -20.85 -3.42
N GLY A 13 15.80 -22.17 -3.64
CA GLY A 13 16.83 -23.10 -3.18
C GLY A 13 18.22 -22.93 -3.82
N LEU A 14 18.39 -22.02 -4.79
CA LEU A 14 19.70 -21.65 -5.31
C LEU A 14 20.46 -20.70 -4.36
N LEU A 15 19.76 -20.07 -3.42
CA LEU A 15 20.39 -19.19 -2.43
C LEU A 15 20.96 -20.02 -1.27
N PRO A 16 22.19 -19.72 -0.79
CA PRO A 16 22.63 -20.21 0.50
C PRO A 16 21.77 -19.59 1.62
N ASP A 17 21.95 -20.05 2.85
CA ASP A 17 21.35 -19.38 4.00
C ASP A 17 21.94 -17.97 4.14
N LEU A 18 21.14 -16.95 3.84
CA LEU A 18 21.55 -15.55 3.78
C LEU A 18 20.88 -14.79 4.94
N PRO A 19 21.65 -14.01 5.71
CA PRO A 19 21.07 -13.19 6.76
C PRO A 19 20.19 -12.10 6.16
N GLU A 20 19.00 -11.93 6.71
CA GLU A 20 18.15 -10.78 6.40
C GLU A 20 18.76 -9.52 7.03
N VAL A 21 19.04 -8.50 6.20
CA VAL A 21 19.62 -7.23 6.65
C VAL A 21 18.61 -6.12 6.45
N HIS A 22 17.88 -5.78 7.51
CA HIS A 22 16.88 -4.74 7.46
C HIS A 22 17.50 -3.33 7.38
N ALA A 23 17.04 -2.54 6.41
CA ALA A 23 17.31 -1.10 6.41
C ALA A 23 16.45 -0.41 7.47
N PRO A 24 17.01 0.49 8.31
CA PRO A 24 16.21 1.24 9.26
C PRO A 24 15.31 2.24 8.51
N LEU A 25 14.12 2.52 9.08
CA LEU A 25 13.17 3.48 8.50
C LEU A 25 13.78 4.87 8.32
N ARG A 26 14.61 5.31 9.29
CA ARG A 26 15.39 6.55 9.21
C ARG A 26 16.81 6.19 8.80
N LEU A 27 17.16 6.43 7.54
CA LEU A 27 18.53 6.23 7.07
C LEU A 27 19.44 7.39 7.54
N PRO A 28 20.63 7.11 8.08
CA PRO A 28 21.64 8.12 8.32
C PRO A 28 22.05 8.83 7.02
N ALA A 29 22.35 10.12 7.08
CA ALA A 29 22.64 10.95 5.89
C ALA A 29 23.76 10.39 4.99
N GLN A 30 24.73 9.67 5.57
CA GLN A 30 25.87 9.12 4.83
C GLN A 30 25.68 7.68 4.36
N ARG A 31 24.57 7.01 4.72
CA ARG A 31 24.35 5.61 4.35
C ARG A 31 23.52 5.49 3.09
N ARG A 32 24.15 5.00 2.01
CA ARG A 32 23.47 4.61 0.78
C ARG A 32 23.15 3.11 0.84
N THR A 33 21.87 2.77 0.93
CA THR A 33 21.38 1.39 0.88
C THR A 33 20.05 1.35 0.14
N TRP A 34 19.66 0.16 -0.33
CA TRP A 34 18.32 -0.05 -0.85
C TRP A 34 17.32 -0.15 0.32
N THR A 35 16.18 0.51 0.18
CA THR A 35 14.99 0.32 1.01
C THR A 35 13.77 0.76 0.22
N ASP A 36 12.68 0.03 0.37
CA ASP A 36 11.37 0.28 -0.20
C ASP A 36 10.47 1.11 0.73
N ILE A 37 10.86 1.30 2.01
CA ILE A 37 10.12 2.11 3.00
C ILE A 37 11.08 3.04 3.75
N GLN A 38 10.70 4.31 3.92
CA GLN A 38 11.49 5.33 4.61
C GLN A 38 10.59 6.26 5.43
N TYR A 39 11.12 6.75 6.54
CA TYR A 39 10.47 7.76 7.37
C TYR A 39 11.39 8.97 7.59
N ALA A 40 10.83 10.17 7.51
CA ALA A 40 11.52 11.42 7.83
C ALA A 40 10.57 12.44 8.48
N GLU A 41 11.08 13.27 9.38
CA GLU A 41 10.32 14.35 10.03
C GLU A 41 10.72 15.70 9.45
N ARG A 42 9.74 16.56 9.20
CA ARG A 42 9.94 17.97 8.80
C ARG A 42 9.00 18.84 9.62
N GLY A 43 9.52 19.42 10.70
CA GLY A 43 8.69 20.11 11.70
C GLY A 43 7.61 19.16 12.24
N PRO A 44 6.32 19.54 12.20
CA PRO A 44 5.23 18.71 12.73
C PRO A 44 4.80 17.56 11.79
N VAL A 45 5.44 17.39 10.63
CA VAL A 45 5.04 16.44 9.58
C VAL A 45 5.96 15.23 9.56
N GLY A 46 5.39 14.04 9.73
CA GLY A 46 6.05 12.75 9.49
C GLY A 46 5.79 12.26 8.07
N HIS A 47 6.82 12.18 7.24
CA HIS A 47 6.76 11.64 5.89
C HIS A 47 7.09 10.15 5.91
N LEU A 48 6.09 9.30 5.68
CA LEU A 48 6.23 7.86 5.47
C LEU A 48 6.18 7.55 3.97
N ARG A 49 7.35 7.34 3.38
CA ARG A 49 7.51 7.05 1.96
C ARG A 49 7.62 5.55 1.76
N PHE A 50 6.98 5.06 0.71
CA PHE A 50 7.16 3.69 0.26
C PHE A 50 7.15 3.63 -1.27
N SER A 51 7.79 2.60 -1.83
CA SER A 51 7.79 2.30 -3.25
C SER A 51 8.00 0.80 -3.45
N PHE A 52 6.94 0.12 -3.87
CA PHE A 52 7.00 -1.30 -4.22
C PHE A 52 6.94 -1.45 -5.73
N PRO A 53 7.72 -2.35 -6.35
CA PRO A 53 7.70 -2.57 -7.80
C PRO A 53 6.28 -2.79 -8.33
N GLY A 54 5.83 -1.94 -9.28
CA GLY A 54 4.48 -1.98 -9.84
C GLY A 54 3.34 -1.65 -8.87
N GLY A 55 3.66 -1.08 -7.71
CA GLY A 55 2.71 -0.77 -6.63
C GLY A 55 2.14 -1.99 -5.90
N ALA A 56 2.62 -3.20 -6.22
CA ALA A 56 2.05 -4.44 -5.74
C ALA A 56 2.55 -4.81 -4.32
N MET A 57 1.64 -5.11 -3.41
CA MET A 57 1.93 -5.34 -1.99
C MET A 57 1.70 -6.79 -1.61
N SER A 58 2.79 -7.53 -1.36
CA SER A 58 2.73 -8.87 -0.80
C SER A 58 2.31 -8.80 0.67
N THR A 59 2.03 -9.95 1.28
CA THR A 59 1.82 -10.05 2.72
C THR A 59 2.93 -9.36 3.53
N SER A 60 4.19 -9.57 3.12
CA SER A 60 5.36 -8.94 3.77
C SER A 60 5.37 -7.42 3.57
N HIS A 61 5.08 -6.92 2.37
CA HIS A 61 5.01 -5.48 2.10
C HIS A 61 3.94 -4.80 2.97
N CYS A 62 2.72 -5.37 3.03
CA CYS A 62 1.64 -4.83 3.85
C CYS A 62 2.03 -4.77 5.34
N ARG A 63 2.58 -5.85 5.89
CA ARG A 63 2.98 -5.93 7.31
C ARG A 63 4.12 -4.95 7.63
N ARG A 64 5.13 -4.83 6.75
CA ARG A 64 6.24 -3.89 6.93
C ARG A 64 5.76 -2.43 6.86
N LEU A 65 4.86 -2.11 5.94
CA LEU A 65 4.27 -0.77 5.84
C LEU A 65 3.37 -0.45 7.05
N LEU A 66 2.60 -1.42 7.55
CA LEU A 66 1.82 -1.26 8.78
C LEU A 66 2.73 -1.01 9.99
N ALA A 67 3.83 -1.76 10.13
CA ALA A 67 4.81 -1.53 11.19
C ALA A 67 5.42 -0.12 11.09
N ALA A 68 5.76 0.33 9.88
CA ALA A 68 6.28 1.68 9.64
C ALA A 68 5.25 2.78 9.92
N PHE A 69 3.97 2.54 9.60
CA PHE A 69 2.87 3.44 9.90
C PHE A 69 2.63 3.56 11.41
N ARG A 70 2.63 2.43 12.14
CA ARG A 70 2.59 2.42 13.62
C ARG A 70 3.79 3.14 14.23
N PHE A 71 4.98 2.96 13.65
CA PHE A 71 6.16 3.74 14.05
C PHE A 71 5.92 5.23 13.88
N ALA A 72 5.42 5.67 12.72
CA ALA A 72 5.10 7.09 12.45
C ALA A 72 4.05 7.64 13.43
N ARG A 73 3.05 6.83 13.81
CA ARG A 73 2.06 7.18 14.85
C ARG A 73 2.67 7.36 16.25
N ASN A 74 3.81 6.75 16.54
CA ASN A 74 4.49 6.95 17.82
C ASN A 74 5.46 8.15 17.81
N ARG A 75 5.44 8.96 16.76
CA ARG A 75 6.27 10.17 16.65
C ARG A 75 5.50 11.41 17.07
N PRO A 76 6.19 12.44 17.59
CA PRO A 76 5.57 13.70 18.03
C PRO A 76 5.25 14.60 16.82
N THR A 77 4.47 14.09 15.87
CA THR A 77 4.05 14.75 14.63
C THR A 77 2.54 14.81 14.57
N SER A 78 1.97 15.97 14.23
CA SER A 78 0.52 16.15 14.10
C SER A 78 -0.02 15.81 12.70
N VAL A 79 0.88 15.52 11.75
CA VAL A 79 0.51 15.10 10.39
C VAL A 79 1.38 13.90 9.96
N ILE A 80 0.77 12.89 9.34
CA ILE A 80 1.47 11.82 8.62
C ILE A 80 1.18 11.97 7.12
N VAL A 81 2.22 12.15 6.32
CA VAL A 81 2.12 12.06 4.85
C VAL A 81 2.53 10.66 4.44
N LEU A 82 1.56 9.88 3.96
CA LEU A 82 1.73 8.53 3.45
C LEU A 82 1.82 8.56 1.92
N GLY A 83 2.95 8.11 1.37
CA GLY A 83 3.14 8.10 -0.08
C GLY A 83 4.54 8.52 -0.49
N GLY A 84 4.89 8.24 -1.74
CA GLY A 84 6.28 8.21 -2.19
C GLY A 84 6.54 8.79 -3.57
N ALA A 85 7.64 8.32 -4.15
CA ALA A 85 8.20 8.77 -5.42
C ALA A 85 7.23 8.64 -6.59
N ARG A 86 7.60 9.22 -7.74
CA ARG A 86 6.87 9.08 -8.99
C ARG A 86 6.95 7.64 -9.48
N ASP A 87 5.84 6.90 -9.40
CA ASP A 87 5.53 5.68 -10.16
C ASP A 87 4.09 5.24 -9.82
N PHE A 88 3.92 4.27 -8.92
CA PHE A 88 2.64 3.89 -8.34
C PHE A 88 2.56 4.33 -6.88
N PHE A 89 1.38 4.76 -6.44
CA PHE A 89 1.07 4.76 -5.02
C PHE A 89 0.88 3.32 -4.55
N SER A 90 -0.12 2.60 -5.06
CA SER A 90 -0.35 1.19 -4.76
C SER A 90 -1.38 0.57 -5.70
N THR A 91 -1.17 -0.67 -6.12
CA THR A 91 -2.11 -1.47 -6.92
C THR A 91 -2.83 -2.54 -6.10
N GLY A 92 -2.61 -2.59 -4.78
CA GLY A 92 -3.21 -3.59 -3.90
C GLY A 92 -2.37 -4.85 -3.77
N LEU A 93 -3.02 -6.02 -3.81
CA LEU A 93 -2.39 -7.33 -3.55
C LEU A 93 -1.33 -7.67 -4.60
N HIS A 94 -0.28 -8.39 -4.18
CA HIS A 94 0.77 -8.84 -5.09
C HIS A 94 0.40 -10.17 -5.75
N LEU A 95 -0.44 -10.10 -6.79
CA LEU A 95 -1.00 -11.27 -7.49
C LEU A 95 0.07 -12.25 -7.98
N HIS A 96 1.25 -11.77 -8.36
CA HIS A 96 2.36 -12.65 -8.77
C HIS A 96 3.00 -13.47 -7.63
N VAL A 97 2.95 -12.97 -6.39
CA VAL A 97 3.41 -13.70 -5.21
C VAL A 97 2.35 -14.71 -4.83
N ILE A 98 1.07 -14.31 -4.86
CA ILE A 98 -0.08 -15.19 -4.65
C ILE A 98 -0.08 -16.37 -5.62
N GLU A 99 -0.04 -16.11 -6.92
CA GLU A 99 0.01 -17.13 -7.98
C GLU A 99 1.23 -18.04 -7.85
N GLY A 100 2.28 -17.54 -7.20
CA GLY A 100 3.53 -18.25 -7.03
C GLY A 100 3.72 -19.02 -5.74
N ALA A 101 2.77 -18.92 -4.81
CA ALA A 101 2.80 -19.62 -3.54
C ALA A 101 2.40 -21.09 -3.71
N ASP A 102 2.81 -21.93 -2.77
CA ASP A 102 2.42 -23.35 -2.73
C ASP A 102 0.89 -23.51 -2.55
N ASP A 103 0.28 -22.55 -1.84
CA ASP A 103 -1.16 -22.45 -1.64
C ASP A 103 -1.63 -21.01 -1.96
N PRO A 104 -2.02 -20.73 -3.21
CA PRO A 104 -2.46 -19.40 -3.63
C PRO A 104 -3.72 -18.92 -2.89
N ALA A 105 -4.62 -19.81 -2.47
CA ALA A 105 -5.83 -19.42 -1.74
C ALA A 105 -5.46 -18.92 -0.34
N LYS A 106 -4.58 -19.64 0.36
CA LYS A 106 -4.06 -19.22 1.66
C LYS A 106 -3.24 -17.94 1.59
N GLU A 107 -2.37 -17.80 0.58
CA GLU A 107 -1.60 -16.56 0.40
C GLU A 107 -2.53 -15.38 0.03
N SER A 108 -3.55 -15.60 -0.79
CA SER A 108 -4.58 -14.58 -1.09
C SER A 108 -5.26 -14.09 0.17
N TRP A 109 -5.73 -15.02 1.01
CA TRP A 109 -6.37 -14.69 2.29
C TRP A 109 -5.43 -13.91 3.20
N THR A 110 -4.20 -14.40 3.37
CA THR A 110 -3.20 -13.78 4.24
C THR A 110 -2.82 -12.38 3.76
N ASN A 111 -2.61 -12.20 2.45
CA ASN A 111 -2.25 -10.92 1.87
C ASN A 111 -3.42 -9.92 1.98
N LEU A 112 -4.66 -10.38 1.76
CA LEU A 112 -5.86 -9.57 1.90
C LEU A 112 -6.07 -9.10 3.34
N THR A 113 -5.94 -10.00 4.32
CA THR A 113 -6.00 -9.62 5.74
C THR A 113 -4.92 -8.60 6.09
N ALA A 114 -3.68 -8.82 5.65
CA ALA A 114 -2.59 -7.87 5.90
C ALA A 114 -2.83 -6.49 5.26
N LEU A 115 -3.48 -6.43 4.10
CA LEU A 115 -3.89 -5.17 3.49
C LEU A 115 -5.03 -4.51 4.29
N ASN A 116 -6.03 -5.27 4.73
CA ASN A 116 -7.10 -4.75 5.58
C ASN A 116 -6.54 -4.15 6.87
N ASP A 117 -5.62 -4.85 7.55
CA ASP A 117 -4.99 -4.34 8.78
C ASP A 117 -4.28 -2.99 8.57
N LEU A 118 -3.65 -2.81 7.41
CA LEU A 118 -3.00 -1.56 7.03
C LEU A 118 -4.03 -0.45 6.78
N VAL A 119 -5.08 -0.74 6.00
CA VAL A 119 -6.14 0.23 5.68
C VAL A 119 -6.89 0.64 6.94
N GLU A 120 -7.22 -0.32 7.80
CA GLU A 120 -7.85 -0.08 9.10
C GLU A 120 -6.98 0.83 9.96
N ALA A 121 -5.68 0.55 10.07
CA ALA A 121 -4.79 1.38 10.88
C ALA A 121 -4.78 2.85 10.42
N VAL A 122 -4.80 3.09 9.10
CA VAL A 122 -4.92 4.44 8.53
C VAL A 122 -6.29 5.03 8.88
N LEU A 123 -7.37 4.30 8.58
CA LEU A 123 -8.75 4.75 8.75
C LEU A 123 -9.10 5.11 10.21
N THR A 124 -8.55 4.37 11.17
CA THR A 124 -8.82 4.55 12.60
C THR A 124 -7.82 5.49 13.28
N THR A 125 -6.95 6.15 12.52
CA THR A 125 -6.05 7.17 13.09
C THR A 125 -6.84 8.46 13.28
N THR A 126 -7.14 8.80 14.54
CA THR A 126 -7.99 9.95 14.89
C THR A 126 -7.27 11.03 15.68
N ASP A 127 -6.02 10.79 16.07
CA ASP A 127 -5.20 11.68 16.91
C ASP A 127 -4.31 12.64 16.10
N ARG A 128 -4.32 12.54 14.78
CA ARG A 128 -3.51 13.34 13.84
C ARG A 128 -4.07 13.26 12.43
N LEU A 129 -3.71 14.22 11.59
CA LEU A 129 -4.09 14.22 10.17
C LEU A 129 -3.26 13.20 9.38
N VAL A 130 -3.89 12.38 8.56
CA VAL A 130 -3.24 11.52 7.57
C VAL A 130 -3.51 12.03 6.16
N VAL A 131 -2.45 12.27 5.39
CA VAL A 131 -2.51 12.69 3.99
C VAL A 131 -1.94 11.59 3.11
N ALA A 132 -2.75 11.01 2.23
CA ALA A 132 -2.27 10.14 1.16
C ALA A 132 -1.75 11.01 0.00
N ALA A 133 -0.45 11.00 -0.24
CA ALA A 133 0.20 11.74 -1.32
C ALA A 133 0.53 10.80 -2.50
N LEU A 134 -0.31 10.84 -3.54
CA LEU A 134 -0.22 9.98 -4.71
C LEU A 134 0.70 10.62 -5.75
N GLY A 135 1.96 10.19 -5.75
CA GLY A 135 2.96 10.53 -6.76
C GLY A 135 2.68 9.91 -8.14
N GLY A 136 1.83 8.88 -8.18
CA GLY A 136 1.27 8.30 -9.40
C GLY A 136 0.15 7.30 -9.09
N ASN A 137 -0.10 6.35 -9.99
CA ASN A 137 -1.39 5.64 -10.09
C ASN A 137 -1.73 4.80 -8.85
N ALA A 138 -3.02 4.66 -8.57
CA ALA A 138 -3.53 3.75 -7.55
C ALA A 138 -4.69 2.90 -8.09
N ALA A 139 -4.78 1.64 -7.65
CA ALA A 139 -5.81 0.72 -8.11
C ALA A 139 -6.28 -0.23 -7.00
N ALA A 140 -7.49 -0.75 -7.14
CA ALA A 140 -8.10 -1.74 -6.25
C ALA A 140 -7.89 -1.37 -4.76
N GLY A 141 -7.39 -2.30 -3.95
CA GLY A 141 -7.12 -2.06 -2.53
C GLY A 141 -6.07 -0.98 -2.25
N GLY A 142 -5.20 -0.67 -3.21
CA GLY A 142 -4.27 0.46 -3.12
C GLY A 142 -4.96 1.82 -3.22
N ALA A 143 -6.01 1.92 -4.04
CA ALA A 143 -6.88 3.12 -4.06
C ALA A 143 -7.67 3.25 -2.74
N MET A 144 -8.13 2.14 -2.18
CA MET A 144 -8.83 2.16 -0.88
C MET A 144 -7.92 2.57 0.27
N LEU A 145 -6.65 2.15 0.25
CA LEU A 145 -5.63 2.63 1.19
C LEU A 145 -5.45 4.15 1.13
N ALA A 146 -5.43 4.73 -0.07
CA ALA A 146 -5.40 6.18 -0.21
C ALA A 146 -6.66 6.83 0.37
N LEU A 147 -7.85 6.34 0.00
CA LEU A 147 -9.14 6.89 0.44
C LEU A 147 -9.42 6.76 1.94
N ALA A 148 -8.67 5.91 2.65
CA ALA A 148 -8.71 5.80 4.11
C ALA A 148 -8.06 6.98 4.84
N ALA A 149 -7.10 7.69 4.22
CA ALA A 149 -6.45 8.86 4.80
C ALA A 149 -7.37 10.09 4.75
N ASP A 150 -7.37 10.97 5.75
CA ASP A 150 -8.24 12.16 5.81
C ASP A 150 -8.23 12.96 4.50
N GLU A 151 -7.04 13.23 3.98
CA GLU A 151 -6.82 13.95 2.73
C GLU A 151 -6.14 13.06 1.68
N VAL A 152 -6.55 13.22 0.42
CA VAL A 152 -5.98 12.49 -0.72
C VAL A 152 -5.50 13.49 -1.77
N TRP A 153 -4.18 13.59 -1.93
CA TRP A 153 -3.56 14.55 -2.84
C TRP A 153 -2.94 13.81 -4.02
N CYS A 154 -3.50 14.03 -5.20
CA CYS A 154 -3.05 13.39 -6.43
C CYS A 154 -2.19 14.34 -7.25
N ARG A 155 -1.05 13.84 -7.74
CA ARG A 155 -0.34 14.52 -8.84
C ARG A 155 -1.27 14.58 -10.06
N SER A 156 -1.27 15.71 -10.76
CA SER A 156 -1.97 15.83 -12.05
C SER A 156 -1.52 14.72 -13.03
N GLY A 157 -2.51 14.07 -13.66
CA GLY A 157 -2.30 12.92 -14.54
C GLY A 157 -2.13 11.57 -13.84
N SER A 158 -2.29 11.49 -12.51
CA SER A 158 -2.44 10.19 -11.84
C SER A 158 -3.79 9.58 -12.21
N VAL A 159 -3.79 8.29 -12.49
CA VAL A 159 -5.00 7.52 -12.81
C VAL A 159 -5.39 6.64 -11.63
N LEU A 160 -6.67 6.67 -11.29
CA LEU A 160 -7.27 5.85 -10.23
C LEU A 160 -8.18 4.77 -10.83
N ASN A 161 -8.00 3.52 -10.39
CA ASN A 161 -8.92 2.42 -10.70
C ASN A 161 -9.51 1.86 -9.40
N PRO A 162 -10.46 2.56 -8.75
CA PRO A 162 -10.98 2.22 -7.42
C PRO A 162 -12.06 1.12 -7.48
N HIS A 163 -11.80 0.03 -8.19
CA HIS A 163 -12.77 -1.06 -8.37
C HIS A 163 -12.12 -2.43 -8.30
N TYR A 164 -12.95 -3.45 -8.09
CA TYR A 164 -12.56 -4.87 -8.05
C TYR A 164 -13.20 -5.69 -9.18
N GLY A 165 -13.69 -5.03 -10.23
CA GLY A 165 -14.54 -5.64 -11.27
C GLY A 165 -13.92 -6.86 -11.97
N ARG A 166 -12.58 -6.95 -12.03
CA ARG A 166 -11.88 -8.10 -12.63
C ARG A 166 -11.50 -9.20 -11.62
N THR A 167 -11.62 -8.94 -10.33
CA THR A 167 -11.20 -9.87 -9.25
C THR A 167 -12.36 -10.43 -8.44
N GLY A 168 -13.59 -9.94 -8.64
CA GLY A 168 -14.79 -10.45 -7.96
C GLY A 168 -14.81 -10.26 -6.44
N LEU A 169 -13.93 -9.41 -5.91
CA LEU A 169 -13.78 -9.17 -4.47
C LEU A 169 -14.84 -8.18 -3.96
N TYR A 170 -15.55 -8.55 -2.91
CA TYR A 170 -16.54 -7.72 -2.23
C TYR A 170 -16.13 -7.46 -0.77
N GLY A 171 -16.36 -6.24 -0.27
CA GLY A 171 -16.04 -5.84 1.11
C GLY A 171 -14.56 -5.62 1.46
N SER A 172 -13.60 -5.96 0.58
CA SER A 172 -12.17 -5.83 0.86
C SER A 172 -11.68 -4.39 1.02
N ALA A 173 -10.66 -4.18 1.85
CA ALA A 173 -10.06 -2.86 2.13
C ALA A 173 -11.10 -1.79 2.52
N PHE A 174 -12.17 -2.21 3.21
CA PHE A 174 -13.24 -1.34 3.69
C PHE A 174 -13.90 -0.49 2.60
N TRP A 175 -13.87 -0.92 1.34
CA TRP A 175 -14.35 -0.10 0.22
C TRP A 175 -15.83 0.26 0.37
N THR A 176 -16.65 -0.63 0.94
CA THR A 176 -18.07 -0.39 1.24
C THR A 176 -18.30 0.71 2.28
N TYR A 177 -17.27 1.03 3.08
CA TYR A 177 -17.27 2.16 4.00
C TYR A 177 -16.66 3.42 3.36
N VAL A 178 -15.44 3.34 2.83
CA VAL A 178 -14.66 4.51 2.40
C VAL A 178 -15.14 5.09 1.07
N LEU A 179 -15.45 4.25 0.07
CA LEU A 179 -15.72 4.74 -1.27
C LEU A 179 -17.07 5.49 -1.35
N PRO A 180 -18.19 4.99 -0.79
CA PRO A 180 -19.45 5.74 -0.75
C PRO A 180 -19.35 7.06 0.02
N ARG A 181 -18.53 7.13 1.08
CA ARG A 181 -18.32 8.37 1.85
C ARG A 181 -17.53 9.42 1.08
N ARG A 182 -16.65 9.00 0.17
CA ARG A 182 -15.80 9.89 -0.63
C ARG A 182 -16.46 10.36 -1.91
N ALA A 183 -17.19 9.47 -2.58
CA ALA A 183 -17.74 9.72 -3.91
C ALA A 183 -19.28 9.86 -3.93
N GLY A 184 -19.97 9.53 -2.84
CA GLY A 184 -21.40 9.28 -2.83
C GLY A 184 -21.74 7.83 -3.22
N ALA A 185 -22.87 7.33 -2.74
CA ALA A 185 -23.28 5.93 -2.93
C ALA A 185 -23.45 5.55 -4.42
N ASP A 186 -24.13 6.41 -5.19
CA ASP A 186 -24.39 6.14 -6.61
C ASP A 186 -23.11 6.12 -7.43
N ARG A 187 -22.21 7.08 -7.19
CA ARG A 187 -20.93 7.11 -7.90
C ARG A 187 -20.03 5.95 -7.47
N ALA A 188 -20.03 5.57 -6.20
CA ALA A 188 -19.31 4.39 -5.73
C ALA A 188 -19.82 3.10 -6.41
N ALA A 189 -21.15 2.93 -6.53
CA ALA A 189 -21.74 1.81 -7.24
C ALA A 189 -21.34 1.80 -8.73
N ALA A 190 -21.42 2.96 -9.40
CA ALA A 190 -21.02 3.11 -10.80
C ALA A 190 -19.53 2.78 -11.01
N LEU A 191 -18.63 3.30 -10.17
CA LEU A 191 -17.19 3.00 -10.23
C LEU A 191 -16.92 1.50 -10.09
N MET A 192 -17.62 0.83 -9.17
CA MET A 192 -17.46 -0.61 -8.94
C MET A 192 -17.99 -1.46 -10.09
N ALA A 193 -19.11 -1.05 -10.71
CA ALA A 193 -19.76 -1.77 -11.80
C ALA A 193 -19.04 -1.57 -13.14
N GLU A 194 -18.73 -0.32 -13.50
CA GLU A 194 -18.14 0.03 -14.79
C GLU A 194 -16.65 -0.33 -14.85
N GLY A 195 -15.93 -0.12 -13.75
CA GLY A 195 -14.50 -0.39 -13.68
C GLY A 195 -13.65 0.44 -14.64
N LEU A 196 -14.06 1.67 -14.89
CA LEU A 196 -13.32 2.61 -15.73
C LEU A 196 -12.31 3.42 -14.90
N PRO A 197 -11.16 3.77 -15.51
CA PRO A 197 -10.20 4.67 -14.88
C PRO A 197 -10.79 6.08 -14.69
N VAL A 198 -10.38 6.74 -13.61
CA VAL A 198 -10.66 8.16 -13.31
C VAL A 198 -9.36 8.94 -13.26
#